data_AF-A0A1M2ZC23-F1
#
_entry.id   AF-A0A1M2ZC23-F1
#
_cell.length_a   1.000
_cell.length_b   1.000
_cell.length_c   1.000
_cell.angle_alpha   90.00
_cell.angle_beta   90.00
_cell.angle_gamma   90.00
#
_symmetry.space_group_name_H-M   'P 1'
#
loop_
_entity.id
_entity.type
_entity.pdbx_description
1 polymer ?
#
loop_
_entity_poly.entity_id
_entity_poly.type
_entity_poly.pdbx_seq_one_letter_code
_entity_poly.pdbx_strand_id
1 'polypeptide(L)'
;MRSTFFGFEIARKALNASQKGLDVTGQNISNINTEGYTRQRVDLTASGPVGGASLFADTLTIPVGQGVDITGISQIRNIYLDSVYYRENAQNNTIDSGLNGLREIENIIDEVSTDGLGKALSGFYQSLQTLSVDSANPAYASLLRSAAQKVTQIINNYANQLSDIESGHVDSLVMAASDINSLINKIEGLNGQIKLEQLRGNSPGELLDIRNNYLDKLSSYISISTEMKADGTVSVKSGGMY
;
A
#
# COMPACT_ATOMS: atom_id res chain seq x y z
N MET A 1 55.08 20.42 3.56
CA MET A 1 54.54 21.81 3.46
C MET A 1 53.08 21.74 3.03
N ARG A 2 52.19 22.44 3.73
CA ARG A 2 50.77 22.57 3.35
C ARG A 2 50.68 23.36 2.04
N SER A 3 49.92 22.87 1.06
CA SER A 3 49.70 23.62 -0.20
C SER A 3 49.01 24.95 0.08
N THR A 4 49.46 26.03 -0.57
CA THR A 4 48.93 27.39 -0.42
C THR A 4 47.44 27.48 -0.78
N PHE A 5 46.94 26.59 -1.64
CA PHE A 5 45.54 26.53 -2.06
C PHE A 5 44.66 25.59 -1.23
N PHE A 6 45.25 24.87 -0.27
CA PHE A 6 44.54 23.85 0.51
C PHE A 6 43.38 24.42 1.34
N GLY A 7 43.52 25.63 1.90
CA GLY A 7 42.43 26.29 2.64
C GLY A 7 41.27 26.71 1.73
N PHE A 8 41.58 27.18 0.52
CA PHE A 8 40.57 27.55 -0.47
C PHE A 8 39.80 26.34 -0.99
N GLU A 9 40.46 25.19 -1.15
CA GLU A 9 39.79 23.97 -1.58
C GLU A 9 38.83 23.43 -0.53
N ILE A 10 39.20 23.49 0.77
CA ILE A 10 38.28 23.16 1.87
C ILE A 10 37.06 24.09 1.87
N ALA A 11 37.27 25.40 1.72
CA ALA A 11 36.18 26.37 1.64
C ALA A 11 35.26 26.11 0.43
N ARG A 12 35.85 25.80 -0.74
CA ARG A 12 35.11 25.44 -1.97
C ARG A 12 34.23 24.21 -1.77
N LYS A 13 34.79 23.15 -1.20
CA LYS A 13 34.06 21.92 -0.88
C LYS A 13 32.91 22.17 0.11
N ALA A 14 33.17 22.95 1.16
CA ALA A 14 32.15 23.31 2.15
C ALA A 14 31.00 24.10 1.51
N LEU A 15 31.30 25.10 0.68
CA LEU A 15 30.27 25.89 -0.03
C LEU A 15 29.45 25.03 -0.98
N ASN A 16 30.08 24.14 -1.76
CA ASN A 16 29.37 23.21 -2.65
C ASN A 16 28.44 22.26 -1.86
N ALA A 17 28.92 21.71 -0.74
CA ALA A 17 28.10 20.87 0.14
C ALA A 17 26.90 21.62 0.73
N SER A 18 27.12 22.86 1.21
CA SER A 18 26.05 23.71 1.72
C SER A 18 25.05 24.09 0.63
N GLN A 19 25.50 24.46 -0.57
CA GLN A 19 24.63 24.75 -1.71
C GLN A 19 23.75 23.55 -2.05
N LYS A 20 24.34 22.35 -2.14
CA LYS A 20 23.56 21.14 -2.42
C LYS A 20 22.56 20.82 -1.31
N GLY A 21 22.93 21.09 -0.05
CA GLY A 21 22.01 20.99 1.08
C GLY A 21 20.82 21.93 0.96
N LEU A 22 21.02 23.16 0.48
CA LEU A 22 19.95 24.11 0.20
C LEU A 22 19.07 23.65 -0.95
N ASP A 23 19.64 23.11 -2.04
CA ASP A 23 18.87 22.57 -3.16
C ASP A 23 17.93 21.45 -2.71
N VAL A 24 18.45 20.48 -1.94
CA VAL A 24 17.64 19.38 -1.39
C VAL A 24 16.58 19.89 -0.41
N THR A 25 16.89 20.92 0.37
CA THR A 25 15.92 21.56 1.25
C THR A 25 14.80 22.24 0.44
N GLY A 26 15.15 22.95 -0.63
CA GLY A 26 14.18 23.54 -1.56
C GLY A 26 13.29 22.49 -2.22
N GLN A 27 13.87 21.37 -2.63
CA GLN A 27 13.12 20.24 -3.19
C GLN A 27 12.13 19.65 -2.17
N ASN A 28 12.58 19.43 -0.93
CA ASN A 28 11.72 18.91 0.14
C ASN A 28 10.56 19.86 0.45
N ILE A 29 10.81 21.18 0.53
CA ILE A 29 9.78 22.18 0.81
C ILE A 29 8.77 22.23 -0.34
N SER A 30 9.24 22.20 -1.58
CA SER A 30 8.39 22.26 -2.76
C SER A 30 7.45 21.05 -2.87
N ASN A 31 7.90 19.89 -2.42
CA ASN A 31 7.16 18.63 -2.50
C ASN A 31 6.49 18.20 -1.18
N ILE A 32 6.42 19.08 -0.18
CA ILE A 32 5.88 18.74 1.15
C ILE A 32 4.43 18.21 1.11
N ASN A 33 3.63 18.68 0.14
CA ASN A 33 2.24 18.27 -0.06
C ASN A 33 2.08 17.28 -1.22
N THR A 34 3.17 16.76 -1.79
CA THR A 34 3.11 15.76 -2.85
C THR A 34 2.95 14.39 -2.20
N GLU A 35 1.86 13.70 -2.52
CA GLU A 35 1.58 12.37 -1.99
C GLU A 35 2.70 11.39 -2.37
N GLY A 36 3.15 10.60 -1.38
CA GLY A 36 4.21 9.62 -1.57
C GLY A 36 5.64 10.18 -1.63
N TYR A 37 5.83 11.50 -1.52
CA TYR A 37 7.16 12.10 -1.48
C TYR A 37 7.92 11.73 -0.20
N THR A 38 9.15 11.22 -0.33
CA THR A 38 10.01 10.93 0.82
C THR A 38 11.05 12.03 1.00
N ARG A 39 11.18 12.56 2.22
CA ARG A 39 12.20 13.56 2.54
C ARG A 39 13.59 13.04 2.19
N GLN A 40 14.34 13.84 1.45
CA GLN A 40 15.72 13.56 1.05
C GLN A 40 16.73 14.33 1.91
N ARG A 41 17.95 13.78 2.03
CA ARG A 41 19.09 14.41 2.71
C ARG A 41 20.36 14.20 1.91
N VAL A 42 21.22 15.22 1.89
CA VAL A 42 22.59 15.09 1.38
C VAL A 42 23.43 14.31 2.39
N ASP A 43 24.06 13.24 1.93
CA ASP A 43 25.00 12.48 2.74
C ASP A 43 26.40 13.08 2.58
N LEU A 44 27.01 13.37 3.73
CA LEU A 44 28.29 14.06 3.84
C LEU A 44 29.27 13.16 4.57
N THR A 45 30.48 13.06 4.05
CA THR A 45 31.60 12.37 4.72
C THR A 45 32.77 13.31 4.88
N ALA A 46 33.40 13.28 6.05
CA ALA A 46 34.63 14.03 6.28
C ALA A 46 35.76 13.46 5.42
N SER A 47 36.42 14.32 4.65
CA SER A 47 37.60 13.95 3.87
C SER A 47 38.81 13.88 4.82
N GLY A 48 39.33 12.67 5.05
CA GLY A 48 40.53 12.47 5.87
C GLY A 48 41.78 13.10 5.25
N PRO A 49 42.83 13.40 6.04
CA PRO A 49 44.10 13.85 5.48
C PRO A 49 44.72 12.77 4.59
N VAL A 50 45.05 13.12 3.35
CA VAL A 50 45.85 12.28 2.46
C VAL A 50 47.30 12.28 2.97
N GLY A 51 47.62 11.26 3.75
CA GLY A 51 48.93 11.07 4.36
C GLY A 51 48.91 9.90 5.34
N GLY A 52 49.07 8.68 4.82
CA GLY A 52 49.47 7.54 5.65
C GLY A 52 50.85 7.83 6.26
N ALA A 53 51.15 7.19 7.40
CA ALA A 53 52.43 7.33 8.08
C ALA A 53 53.61 7.17 7.10
N SER A 54 54.15 8.30 6.64
CA SER A 54 55.38 8.31 5.87
C SER A 54 56.51 7.91 6.82
N LEU A 55 57.44 7.07 6.35
CA LEU A 55 58.66 6.72 7.09
C LEU A 55 59.48 7.96 7.53
N PHE A 56 59.19 9.12 6.94
CA PHE A 56 59.78 10.43 7.26
C PHE A 56 58.75 11.46 7.74
N ALA A 57 57.59 11.02 8.25
CA ALA A 57 56.58 11.93 8.78
C ALA A 57 57.09 12.58 10.07
N ASP A 58 57.24 13.91 10.03
CA ASP A 58 57.58 14.72 11.19
C ASP A 58 56.47 14.65 12.26
N THR A 59 56.82 14.25 13.47
CA THR A 59 55.91 14.12 14.63
C THR A 59 55.37 15.47 15.12
N LEU A 60 55.91 16.60 14.62
CA LEU A 60 55.48 17.95 14.96
C LEU A 60 54.31 18.47 14.10
N THR A 61 53.91 17.76 13.04
CA THR A 61 52.85 18.22 12.13
C THR A 61 51.61 17.34 12.24
N ILE A 62 50.62 17.75 13.04
CA ILE A 62 49.32 17.07 13.10
C ILE A 62 48.56 17.37 11.78
N PRO A 63 48.25 16.36 10.96
CA PRO A 63 47.53 16.60 9.71
C PRO A 63 46.07 16.99 9.99
N VAL A 64 45.62 18.06 9.33
CA VAL A 64 44.23 18.54 9.40
C VAL A 64 43.41 17.90 8.27
N GLY A 65 42.15 17.56 8.53
CA GLY A 65 41.22 17.00 7.53
C GLY A 65 41.04 17.90 6.30
N GLN A 66 40.64 17.31 5.17
CA GLN A 66 40.52 17.96 3.86
C GLN A 66 39.11 18.50 3.56
N GLY A 67 38.33 18.78 4.60
CA GLY A 67 36.96 19.27 4.48
C GLY A 67 35.94 18.14 4.41
N VAL A 68 34.95 18.30 3.53
CA VAL A 68 33.79 17.41 3.41
C VAL A 68 33.57 17.04 1.94
N ASP A 69 33.19 15.80 1.68
CA ASP A 69 32.74 15.33 0.38
C ASP A 69 31.25 14.93 0.46
N ILE A 70 30.54 15.13 -0.66
CA ILE A 70 29.17 14.65 -0.83
C ILE A 70 29.25 13.23 -1.35
N THR A 71 28.72 12.26 -0.60
CA THR A 71 28.69 10.86 -1.04
C THR A 71 27.43 10.50 -1.80
N GLY A 72 26.35 11.25 -1.60
CA GLY A 72 25.10 11.03 -2.30
C GLY A 72 23.94 11.82 -1.72
N ILE A 73 22.74 11.47 -2.16
CA ILE A 73 21.48 11.94 -1.63
C ILE A 73 20.66 10.70 -1.30
N SER A 74 20.26 10.54 -0.04
CA SER A 74 19.45 9.43 0.43
C SER A 74 18.08 9.90 0.91
N GLN A 75 17.12 8.97 0.88
CA GLN A 75 15.80 9.16 1.46
C GLN A 75 15.83 8.84 2.96
N ILE A 76 15.11 9.63 3.74
CA ILE A 76 14.87 9.37 5.17
C ILE A 76 13.64 8.48 5.29
N ARG A 77 13.86 7.17 5.42
CA ARG A 77 12.81 6.15 5.50
C ARG A 77 13.23 5.06 6.49
N ASN A 78 12.27 4.46 7.16
CA ASN A 78 12.51 3.31 8.03
C ASN A 78 11.88 2.05 7.42
N ILE A 79 12.74 1.17 6.93
CA ILE A 79 12.37 -0.08 6.25
C ILE A 79 11.49 -0.97 7.14
N TYR A 80 11.72 -0.96 8.46
CA TYR A 80 10.89 -1.70 9.40
C TYR A 80 9.46 -1.14 9.44
N LEU A 81 9.31 0.18 9.51
CA LEU A 81 7.98 0.81 9.50
C LEU A 81 7.25 0.55 8.18
N ASP A 82 7.94 0.56 7.04
CA ASP A 82 7.34 0.18 5.76
C ASP A 82 6.83 -1.27 5.80
N SER A 83 7.62 -2.21 6.32
CA SER A 83 7.21 -3.61 6.42
C SER A 83 5.98 -3.81 7.33
N VAL A 84 5.90 -3.07 8.43
CA VAL A 84 4.74 -3.08 9.32
C VAL A 84 3.54 -2.49 8.60
N TYR A 85 3.72 -1.35 7.94
CA TYR A 85 2.67 -0.70 7.17
C TYR A 85 2.08 -1.63 6.12
N TYR A 86 2.90 -2.30 5.30
CA TYR A 86 2.41 -3.23 4.29
C TYR A 86 1.57 -4.37 4.86
N ARG A 87 1.95 -4.90 6.02
CA ARG A 87 1.19 -5.96 6.70
C ARG A 87 -0.14 -5.46 7.25
N GLU A 88 -0.12 -4.37 8.00
CA GLU A 88 -1.32 -3.82 8.62
C GLU A 88 -2.31 -3.28 7.57
N ASN A 89 -1.79 -2.71 6.47
CA ASN A 89 -2.61 -2.23 5.36
C ASN A 89 -3.34 -3.40 4.67
N ALA A 90 -2.65 -4.51 4.38
CA ALA A 90 -3.28 -5.70 3.83
C ALA A 90 -4.37 -6.27 4.75
N GLN A 91 -4.10 -6.31 6.07
CA GLN A 91 -5.06 -6.77 7.07
C GLN A 91 -6.29 -5.84 7.15
N ASN A 92 -6.08 -4.53 7.15
CA ASN A 92 -7.18 -3.55 7.16
C ASN A 92 -8.08 -3.72 5.93
N ASN A 93 -7.50 -3.82 4.73
CA ASN A 93 -8.26 -4.01 3.50
C ASN A 93 -9.02 -5.34 3.46
N THR A 94 -8.47 -6.39 4.07
CA THR A 94 -9.18 -7.68 4.22
C THR A 94 -10.44 -7.53 5.09
N ILE A 95 -10.32 -6.84 6.22
CA ILE A 95 -11.44 -6.59 7.14
C ILE A 95 -12.48 -5.67 6.48
N ASP A 96 -12.04 -4.59 5.84
CA ASP A 96 -12.93 -3.65 5.16
C ASP A 96 -13.69 -4.32 4.01
N SER A 97 -13.03 -5.17 3.22
CA SER A 97 -13.69 -5.93 2.14
C SER A 97 -14.73 -6.91 2.69
N GLY A 98 -14.39 -7.63 3.77
CA GLY A 98 -15.33 -8.53 4.44
C GLY A 98 -16.53 -7.79 5.04
N LEU A 99 -16.30 -6.63 5.65
CA LEU A 99 -17.37 -5.77 6.18
C LEU A 99 -18.29 -5.26 5.07
N ASN A 100 -17.74 -4.84 3.93
CA ASN A 100 -18.53 -4.40 2.79
C ASN A 100 -19.40 -5.53 2.24
N GLY A 101 -18.86 -6.74 2.06
CA GLY A 101 -19.65 -7.90 1.66
C GLY A 101 -20.78 -8.23 2.66
N LEU A 102 -20.50 -8.16 3.96
CA LEU A 102 -21.53 -8.36 4.99
C LEU A 102 -22.63 -7.29 4.95
N ARG A 103 -22.29 -6.02 4.68
CA ARG A 103 -23.27 -4.94 4.52
C ARG A 103 -24.17 -5.14 3.30
N GLU A 104 -23.62 -5.64 2.19
CA GLU A 104 -24.43 -5.95 1.01
C GLU A 104 -25.41 -7.10 1.30
N ILE A 105 -24.97 -8.13 2.04
CA ILE A 105 -25.85 -9.23 2.51
C ILE A 105 -26.91 -8.69 3.48
N GLU A 106 -26.54 -7.83 4.42
CA GLU A 106 -27.47 -7.19 5.36
C GLU A 106 -28.58 -6.44 4.63
N ASN A 107 -28.24 -5.70 3.57
CA ASN A 107 -29.23 -4.98 2.76
C ASN A 107 -30.20 -5.90 2.01
N ILE A 108 -29.78 -7.11 1.61
CA ILE A 108 -30.68 -8.09 1.01
C ILE A 108 -31.67 -8.64 2.04
N ILE A 109 -31.17 -8.98 3.23
CA ILE A 109 -31.94 -9.62 4.29
C ILE A 109 -32.59 -8.56 5.21
N ASP A 110 -32.89 -7.37 4.68
CA ASP A 110 -33.48 -6.30 5.48
C ASP A 110 -34.94 -6.62 5.87
N GLU A 111 -35.10 -7.07 7.11
CA GLU A 111 -36.40 -7.35 7.72
C GLU A 111 -37.00 -6.16 8.49
N VAL A 112 -36.26 -5.06 8.66
CA VAL A 112 -36.66 -3.93 9.50
C VAL A 112 -37.40 -2.87 8.67
N SER A 113 -36.90 -2.55 7.48
CA SER A 113 -37.47 -1.49 6.64
C SER A 113 -38.50 -2.00 5.62
N THR A 114 -38.45 -3.29 5.25
CA THR A 114 -39.37 -3.91 4.29
C THR A 114 -40.19 -5.04 4.92
N ASP A 115 -41.30 -5.40 4.28
CA ASP A 115 -42.08 -6.60 4.62
C ASP A 115 -41.28 -7.87 4.25
N GLY A 116 -40.23 -8.16 5.01
CA GLY A 116 -39.28 -9.24 4.78
C GLY A 116 -39.81 -10.64 5.11
N LEU A 117 -38.90 -11.61 5.16
CA LEU A 117 -39.22 -13.02 5.33
C LEU A 117 -39.98 -13.30 6.64
N GLY A 118 -39.57 -12.71 7.77
CA GLY A 118 -40.25 -12.86 9.05
C GLY A 118 -41.75 -12.50 9.02
N LYS A 119 -42.12 -11.38 8.37
CA LYS A 119 -43.53 -10.96 8.23
C LYS A 119 -44.29 -11.88 7.28
N ALA A 120 -43.66 -12.31 6.19
CA ALA A 120 -44.27 -13.26 5.25
C ALA A 120 -44.55 -14.63 5.91
N LEU A 121 -43.62 -15.12 6.73
CA LEU A 121 -43.80 -16.34 7.52
C LEU A 121 -44.94 -16.20 8.53
N SER A 122 -45.01 -15.07 9.24
CA SER A 122 -46.12 -14.80 10.17
C SER A 122 -47.48 -14.78 9.47
N GLY A 123 -47.56 -14.17 8.29
CA GLY A 123 -48.77 -14.20 7.46
C GLY A 123 -49.13 -15.60 6.96
N PHE A 124 -48.13 -16.42 6.63
CA PHE A 124 -48.32 -17.83 6.29
C PHE A 124 -48.89 -18.63 7.47
N TYR A 125 -48.30 -18.50 8.66
CA TYR A 125 -48.80 -19.18 9.87
C TYR A 125 -50.23 -18.75 10.23
N GLN A 126 -50.55 -17.45 10.12
CA GLN A 126 -51.90 -16.95 10.36
C GLN A 126 -52.92 -17.53 9.37
N SER A 127 -52.53 -17.65 8.09
CA SER A 127 -53.38 -18.25 7.05
C SER A 127 -53.58 -19.74 7.27
N LEU A 128 -52.55 -20.44 7.77
CA LEU A 128 -52.60 -21.85 8.13
C LEU A 128 -53.55 -22.09 9.31
N GLN A 129 -53.48 -21.24 10.33
CA GLN A 129 -54.40 -21.28 11.47
C GLN A 129 -55.85 -21.02 11.03
N THR A 130 -56.06 -20.08 10.11
CA THR A 130 -57.40 -19.80 9.55
C THR A 130 -57.97 -21.02 8.81
N LEU A 131 -57.17 -21.69 7.98
CA LEU A 131 -57.58 -22.92 7.31
C LEU A 131 -57.87 -24.06 8.29
N SER A 132 -57.17 -24.12 9.43
CA SER A 132 -57.42 -25.15 10.45
C SER A 132 -58.79 -25.06 11.11
N VAL A 133 -59.41 -23.87 11.12
CA VAL A 133 -60.75 -23.65 11.68
C VAL A 133 -61.84 -24.25 10.78
N ASP A 134 -61.64 -24.21 9.46
CA ASP A 134 -62.55 -24.81 8.47
C ASP A 134 -61.76 -25.25 7.22
N SER A 135 -61.38 -26.53 7.20
CA SER A 135 -60.53 -27.12 6.16
C SER A 135 -61.25 -27.35 4.83
N ALA A 136 -62.58 -27.32 4.80
CA ALA A 136 -63.37 -27.50 3.58
C ALA A 136 -63.59 -26.17 2.83
N ASN A 137 -63.25 -25.03 3.45
CA ASN A 137 -63.47 -23.72 2.86
C ASN A 137 -62.42 -23.38 1.77
N PRO A 138 -62.83 -23.27 0.49
CA PRO A 138 -61.89 -23.01 -0.60
C PRO A 138 -61.25 -21.60 -0.54
N ALA A 139 -61.91 -20.62 0.10
CA ALA A 139 -61.35 -19.28 0.26
C ALA A 139 -60.14 -19.29 1.21
N TYR A 140 -60.23 -20.03 2.33
CA TYR A 140 -59.12 -20.17 3.28
C TYR A 140 -57.95 -20.95 2.66
N ALA A 141 -58.23 -21.98 1.86
CA ALA A 141 -57.19 -22.71 1.14
C ALA A 141 -56.46 -21.81 0.12
N SER A 142 -57.20 -20.95 -0.60
CA SER A 142 -56.59 -19.99 -1.52
C SER A 142 -55.74 -18.95 -0.80
N LEU A 143 -56.16 -18.47 0.38
CA LEU A 143 -55.39 -17.52 1.18
C LEU A 143 -54.05 -18.12 1.63
N LEU A 144 -54.07 -19.35 2.15
CA LEU A 144 -52.86 -20.07 2.52
C LEU A 144 -51.90 -20.26 1.34
N ARG A 145 -52.43 -20.65 0.16
CA ARG A 145 -51.63 -20.80 -1.05
C ARG A 145 -50.94 -19.50 -1.44
N SER A 146 -51.66 -18.37 -1.41
CA SER A 146 -51.06 -17.06 -1.72
C SER A 146 -49.98 -16.66 -0.71
N ALA A 147 -50.19 -16.93 0.59
CA ALA A 147 -49.19 -16.67 1.61
C ALA A 147 -47.93 -17.55 1.43
N ALA A 148 -48.11 -18.84 1.09
CA ALA A 148 -47.03 -19.75 0.78
C ALA A 148 -46.24 -19.28 -0.47
N GLN A 149 -46.95 -18.86 -1.52
CA GLN A 149 -46.34 -18.29 -2.72
C GLN A 149 -45.48 -17.06 -2.38
N LYS A 150 -45.98 -16.14 -1.53
CA LYS A 150 -45.21 -14.97 -1.10
C LYS A 150 -43.92 -15.35 -0.38
N VAL A 151 -43.96 -16.33 0.53
CA VAL A 151 -42.75 -16.84 1.22
C VAL A 151 -41.75 -17.39 0.20
N THR A 152 -42.19 -18.25 -0.73
CA THR A 152 -41.30 -18.81 -1.75
C THR A 152 -40.71 -17.75 -2.67
N GLN A 153 -41.48 -16.72 -3.03
CA GLN A 153 -41.00 -15.61 -3.86
C GLN A 153 -39.91 -14.81 -3.15
N ILE A 154 -40.05 -14.53 -1.86
CA ILE A 154 -39.04 -13.81 -1.08
C ILE A 154 -37.75 -14.64 -0.97
N ILE A 155 -37.86 -15.93 -0.64
CA ILE A 155 -36.68 -16.82 -0.54
C ILE A 155 -35.94 -16.90 -1.88
N ASN A 156 -36.67 -17.06 -2.99
CA ASN A 156 -36.06 -17.10 -4.32
C ASN A 156 -35.43 -15.76 -4.70
N ASN A 157 -36.03 -14.63 -4.31
CA ASN A 157 -35.46 -13.30 -4.54
C ASN A 157 -34.14 -13.13 -3.79
N TYR A 158 -34.10 -13.46 -2.49
CA TYR A 158 -32.86 -13.43 -1.70
C TYR A 158 -31.78 -14.32 -2.31
N ALA A 159 -32.14 -15.54 -2.73
CA ALA A 159 -31.19 -16.44 -3.37
C ALA A 159 -30.59 -15.84 -4.66
N ASN A 160 -31.42 -15.23 -5.50
CA ASN A 160 -30.95 -14.57 -6.73
C ASN A 160 -30.04 -13.39 -6.42
N GLN A 161 -30.43 -12.51 -5.49
CA GLN A 161 -29.65 -11.33 -5.13
C GLN A 161 -28.29 -11.72 -4.49
N LEU A 162 -28.27 -12.77 -3.67
CA LEU A 162 -27.03 -13.30 -3.11
C LEU A 162 -26.13 -13.89 -4.20
N SER A 163 -26.71 -14.58 -5.18
CA SER A 163 -25.96 -15.11 -6.34
C SER A 163 -25.40 -14.01 -7.23
N ASP A 164 -26.13 -12.89 -7.40
CA ASP A 164 -25.68 -11.73 -8.14
C ASP A 164 -24.50 -11.04 -7.44
N ILE A 165 -24.57 -10.87 -6.11
CA ILE A 165 -23.46 -10.36 -5.30
C ILE A 165 -22.24 -11.27 -5.41
N GLU A 166 -22.41 -12.58 -5.24
CA GLU A 166 -21.33 -13.55 -5.35
C GLU A 166 -20.62 -13.44 -6.71
N SER A 167 -21.41 -13.40 -7.79
CA SER A 167 -20.88 -13.25 -9.15
C SER A 167 -20.12 -11.93 -9.33
N GLY A 168 -20.65 -10.83 -8.79
CA GLY A 168 -19.97 -9.52 -8.82
C GLY A 168 -18.64 -9.50 -8.05
N HIS A 169 -18.54 -10.21 -6.92
CA HIS A 169 -17.29 -10.37 -6.19
C HIS A 169 -16.29 -11.25 -6.94
N VAL A 170 -16.74 -12.31 -7.62
CA VAL A 170 -15.89 -13.14 -8.48
C VAL A 170 -15.30 -12.31 -9.63
N ASP A 171 -16.11 -11.49 -10.30
CA ASP A 171 -15.62 -10.59 -11.35
C ASP A 171 -14.63 -9.55 -10.80
N SER A 172 -14.91 -9.01 -9.61
CA SER A 172 -14.01 -8.08 -8.91
C SER A 172 -12.66 -8.71 -8.56
N LEU A 173 -12.64 -10.00 -8.22
CA LEU A 173 -11.41 -10.76 -7.96
C LEU A 173 -10.57 -10.90 -9.23
N VAL A 174 -11.20 -11.17 -10.39
CA VAL A 174 -10.50 -11.24 -11.68
C VAL A 174 -9.87 -9.89 -12.04
N MET A 175 -10.59 -8.79 -11.82
CA MET A 175 -10.04 -7.44 -12.02
C MET A 175 -8.88 -7.14 -11.07
N ALA A 176 -9.03 -7.47 -9.78
CA ALA A 176 -7.97 -7.31 -8.80
C ALA A 176 -6.71 -8.09 -9.16
N ALA A 177 -6.83 -9.32 -9.67
CA ALA A 177 -5.70 -10.11 -10.15
C ALA A 177 -4.99 -9.43 -11.34
N SER A 178 -5.74 -8.84 -12.26
CA SER A 178 -5.19 -8.05 -13.37
C SER A 178 -4.44 -6.80 -12.87
N ASP A 179 -5.01 -6.09 -11.91
CA ASP A 179 -4.40 -4.90 -11.31
C ASP A 179 -3.11 -5.22 -10.55
N ILE A 180 -3.09 -6.31 -9.78
CA ILE A 180 -1.89 -6.83 -9.12
C ILE A 180 -0.78 -7.08 -10.13
N ASN A 181 -1.08 -7.78 -11.24
CA ASN A 181 -0.10 -8.05 -12.28
C ASN A 181 0.42 -6.76 -12.94
N SER A 182 -0.47 -5.79 -13.17
CA SER A 182 -0.10 -4.47 -13.69
C SER A 182 0.84 -3.71 -12.74
N LEU A 183 0.57 -3.73 -11.44
CA LEU A 183 1.42 -3.13 -10.42
C LEU A 183 2.80 -3.80 -10.36
N ILE A 184 2.86 -5.14 -10.40
CA ILE A 184 4.11 -5.90 -10.42
C ILE A 184 4.97 -5.50 -11.63
N ASN A 185 4.38 -5.44 -12.84
CA ASN A 185 5.09 -5.04 -14.05
C ASN A 185 5.63 -3.60 -13.97
N LYS A 186 4.88 -2.69 -13.36
CA LYS A 186 5.33 -1.31 -13.12
C LYS A 186 6.50 -1.26 -12.13
N ILE A 187 6.44 -2.04 -11.05
CA ILE A 187 7.54 -2.16 -10.07
C ILE A 187 8.79 -2.74 -10.72
N GLU A 188 8.65 -3.76 -11.58
CA GLU A 188 9.75 -4.33 -12.34
C GLU A 188 10.41 -3.27 -13.25
N GLY A 189 9.61 -2.53 -14.01
CA GLY A 189 10.11 -1.46 -14.87
C GLY A 189 10.87 -0.39 -14.09
N LEU A 190 10.37 0.01 -12.91
CA LEU A 190 11.05 0.96 -12.03
C LEU A 190 12.34 0.39 -11.45
N ASN A 191 12.37 -0.89 -11.05
CA ASN A 191 13.60 -1.54 -10.61
C ASN A 191 14.69 -1.47 -11.68
N GLY A 192 14.33 -1.70 -12.96
CA GLY A 192 15.26 -1.56 -14.08
C GLY A 192 15.82 -0.14 -14.22
N GLN A 193 14.97 0.89 -14.12
CA GLN A 193 15.38 2.29 -14.20
C GLN A 193 16.24 2.72 -13.01
N ILE A 194 15.85 2.35 -11.79
CA ILE A 194 16.60 2.64 -10.55
C ILE A 194 18.01 2.06 -10.63
N LYS A 195 18.12 0.81 -11.07
CA LYS A 195 19.41 0.14 -11.25
C LYS A 195 20.29 0.87 -12.25
N LEU A 196 19.73 1.30 -13.38
CA LEU A 196 20.48 2.05 -14.40
C LEU A 196 20.99 3.39 -13.86
N GLU A 197 20.15 4.13 -13.13
CA GLU A 197 20.53 5.42 -12.55
C GLU A 197 21.61 5.28 -11.47
N GLN A 198 21.53 4.24 -10.64
CA GLN A 198 22.59 3.95 -9.67
C GLN A 198 23.91 3.56 -10.34
N LEU A 199 23.88 2.78 -11.41
CA LEU A 199 25.08 2.44 -12.19
C LEU A 199 25.73 3.69 -12.84
N ARG A 200 24.93 4.72 -13.14
CA ARG A 200 25.41 6.02 -13.63
C ARG A 200 25.91 6.93 -12.51
N GLY A 201 25.74 6.56 -11.24
CA GLY A 201 26.10 7.38 -10.08
C GLY A 201 25.08 8.45 -9.74
N ASN A 202 23.88 8.42 -10.34
CA ASN A 202 22.79 9.34 -10.02
C ASN A 202 21.99 8.82 -8.82
N SER A 203 21.37 9.73 -8.05
CA SER A 203 20.43 9.36 -6.98
C SER A 203 19.01 9.27 -7.55
N PRO A 204 18.37 8.08 -7.59
CA PRO A 204 17.05 7.89 -8.21
C PRO A 204 15.91 8.16 -7.22
N GLY A 205 15.95 9.28 -6.48
CA GLY A 205 15.00 9.57 -5.40
C GLY A 205 13.53 9.54 -5.84
N GLU A 206 13.22 10.19 -6.96
CA GLU A 206 11.85 10.27 -7.48
C GLU A 206 11.33 8.91 -7.96
N LEU A 207 12.20 8.08 -8.57
CA LEU A 207 11.85 6.73 -8.99
C LEU A 207 11.58 5.81 -7.79
N LEU A 208 12.34 6.00 -6.70
CA LEU A 208 12.09 5.29 -5.45
C LEU A 208 10.72 5.65 -4.88
N ASP A 209 10.35 6.94 -4.86
CA ASP A 209 9.03 7.38 -4.37
C ASP A 209 7.88 6.77 -5.18
N ILE A 210 7.97 6.79 -6.51
CA ILE A 210 6.95 6.17 -7.37
C ILE A 210 6.85 4.66 -7.11
N ARG A 211 8.00 3.98 -6.96
CA ARG A 211 8.03 2.54 -6.67
C ARG A 211 7.37 2.26 -5.33
N ASN A 212 7.66 3.06 -4.32
CA ASN A 212 7.12 2.86 -2.97
C ASN A 212 5.61 3.11 -2.95
N ASN A 213 5.09 4.10 -3.68
CA ASN A 213 3.64 4.28 -3.86
C ASN A 213 2.97 3.05 -4.52
N TYR A 214 3.65 2.41 -5.49
CA TYR A 214 3.14 1.16 -6.08
C TYR A 214 3.24 -0.02 -5.13
N LEU A 215 4.22 -0.08 -4.23
CA LEU A 215 4.26 -1.07 -3.16
C LEU A 215 3.14 -0.84 -2.14
N ASP A 216 2.87 0.40 -1.76
CA ASP A 216 1.75 0.76 -0.88
C ASP A 216 0.42 0.30 -1.50
N LYS A 217 0.20 0.60 -2.79
CA LYS A 217 -0.97 0.11 -3.55
C LYS A 217 -1.01 -1.41 -3.67
N LEU A 218 0.11 -2.07 -3.92
CA LEU A 218 0.14 -3.53 -3.99
C LEU A 218 -0.24 -4.16 -2.65
N SER A 219 0.20 -3.54 -1.54
CA SER A 219 -0.12 -4.00 -0.18
C SER A 219 -1.61 -3.88 0.18
N SER A 220 -2.38 -3.03 -0.50
CA SER A 220 -3.84 -2.98 -0.27
C SER A 220 -4.58 -4.17 -0.87
N TYR A 221 -3.98 -4.87 -1.85
CA TYR A 221 -4.57 -6.06 -2.45
C TYR A 221 -4.10 -7.36 -1.79
N ILE A 222 -2.81 -7.46 -1.46
CA ILE A 222 -2.20 -8.68 -0.92
C ILE A 222 -1.14 -8.34 0.12
N SER A 223 -0.94 -9.25 1.09
CA SER A 223 0.18 -9.13 2.01
C SER A 223 1.51 -9.32 1.27
N ILE A 224 2.42 -8.37 1.44
CA ILE A 224 3.74 -8.36 0.80
C ILE A 224 4.87 -8.21 1.82
N SER A 225 6.00 -8.83 1.50
CA SER A 225 7.28 -8.64 2.15
C SER A 225 8.30 -8.15 1.12
N THR A 226 9.06 -7.13 1.47
CA THR A 226 10.03 -6.50 0.56
C THR A 226 11.45 -6.64 1.09
N GLU A 227 12.38 -6.91 0.17
CA GLU A 227 13.81 -7.04 0.48
C GLU A 227 14.59 -6.16 -0.49
N MET A 228 15.26 -5.13 0.03
CA MET A 228 16.11 -4.25 -0.78
C MET A 228 17.46 -4.91 -1.05
N LYS A 229 17.90 -4.86 -2.31
CA LYS A 229 19.19 -5.36 -2.75
C LYS A 229 20.22 -4.25 -2.83
N ALA A 230 21.50 -4.63 -2.85
CA ALA A 230 22.62 -3.70 -2.92
C ALA A 230 22.64 -2.87 -4.23
N ASP A 231 21.99 -3.35 -5.30
CA ASP A 231 21.85 -2.66 -6.59
C ASP A 231 20.61 -1.74 -6.66
N GLY A 232 20.02 -1.42 -5.50
CA GLY A 232 18.87 -0.52 -5.38
C GLY A 232 17.53 -1.13 -5.76
N THR A 233 17.52 -2.34 -6.34
CA THR A 233 16.28 -3.04 -6.69
C THR A 233 15.60 -3.62 -5.45
N VAL A 234 14.29 -3.83 -5.54
CA VAL A 234 13.50 -4.48 -4.48
C VAL A 234 12.99 -5.83 -4.96
N SER A 235 13.15 -6.85 -4.12
CA SER A 235 12.45 -8.12 -4.28
C SER A 235 11.14 -8.06 -3.51
N VAL A 236 10.03 -8.41 -4.15
CA VAL A 236 8.71 -8.52 -3.50
C VAL A 236 8.37 -9.99 -3.39
N LYS A 237 7.96 -10.40 -2.19
CA LYS A 237 7.48 -11.75 -1.87
C LYS A 237 6.07 -11.62 -1.34
N SER A 238 5.17 -12.50 -1.75
CA SER A 238 3.82 -12.62 -1.19
C SER A 238 3.60 -14.08 -0.80
N GLY A 239 2.78 -14.32 0.22
CA GLY A 239 2.48 -15.69 0.68
C GLY A 239 3.51 -16.31 1.61
N GLY A 240 4.21 -15.50 2.42
CA GLY A 240 4.94 -16.01 3.58
C GLY A 240 3.96 -16.30 4.71
N MET A 241 3.54 -17.57 4.85
CA MET A 241 2.99 -18.06 6.10
C MET A 241 4.06 -17.92 7.20
N TYR A 242 3.60 -17.65 8.42
CA TYR A 242 4.26 -17.84 9.72
C TYR A 242 5.67 -18.46 9.71
#